data_AF-A0AAX4JEM4-F1
#
_entry.id   AF-A0AAX4JEM4-F1
#
_cell.length_a   1.000
_cell.length_b   1.000
_cell.length_c   1.000
_cell.angle_alpha   90.00
_cell.angle_beta   90.00
_cell.angle_gamma   90.00
#
_symmetry.space_group_name_H-M   'P 1'
#
loop_
_entity.id
_entity.type
_entity.pdbx_description
1 polymer ?
#
loop_
_entity_poly.entity_id
_entity_poly.type
_entity_poly.pdbx_seq_one_letter_code
_entity_poly.pdbx_strand_id
1 'polypeptide(L)'
;MIEIKESIGIFLKENKKKITGYPIDICMGDQSCDLSSFISSLVLAHAMNVIFVVNMKKDVFESKGELIWVCEKFQINIDDLIFLESPIGWPFKRTFNEYIYFKMGDQKIGLNYLSLILVNHNEITVEINRYPIKMIIDRHRLVPQISKSKTIYIDPEVGSTATLVSMYLSNDLSKKVKEKPKRYQINTNKLCSQIASLLIIPIIVDTNFLKKRISFNDIEQYKKLKRIACLSKKELKNNIKSIKKARRNDQFQSTSIILLKNYKYRSEHIYNYGISVIKCRV
;
A
#
# COMPACT_ATOMS: atom_id res chain seq x y z
N MET A 1 4.58 -3.77 -33.14
CA MET A 1 3.30 -3.91 -32.40
C MET A 1 3.62 -4.01 -30.92
N ILE A 2 3.27 -3.01 -30.11
CA ILE A 2 3.44 -3.06 -28.65
C ILE A 2 2.03 -3.08 -28.07
N GLU A 3 1.57 -4.26 -27.65
CA GLU A 3 0.30 -4.43 -26.96
C GLU A 3 0.34 -3.71 -25.61
N ILE A 4 -0.72 -2.98 -25.30
CA ILE A 4 -0.91 -2.36 -23.99
C ILE A 4 -1.17 -3.48 -22.97
N LYS A 5 -0.11 -3.87 -22.26
CA LYS A 5 -0.08 -4.76 -21.09
C LYS A 5 -0.57 -4.09 -19.78
N GLU A 6 -1.40 -3.07 -19.85
CA GLU A 6 -1.59 -2.14 -18.72
C GLU A 6 -2.85 -2.46 -17.88
N SER A 7 -2.80 -3.53 -17.09
CA SER A 7 -3.70 -3.70 -15.95
C SER A 7 -2.90 -3.99 -14.69
N ILE A 8 -3.41 -3.57 -13.53
CA ILE A 8 -2.82 -3.89 -12.23
C ILE A 8 -2.62 -5.41 -12.09
N GLY A 9 -3.54 -6.22 -12.61
CA GLY A 9 -3.40 -7.68 -12.62
C GLY A 9 -2.19 -8.19 -13.43
N ILE A 10 -1.91 -7.63 -14.61
CA ILE A 10 -0.71 -7.99 -15.39
C ILE A 10 0.55 -7.59 -14.63
N PHE A 11 0.59 -6.38 -14.09
CA PHE A 11 1.70 -5.89 -13.28
C PHE A 11 2.00 -6.82 -12.10
N LEU A 12 0.97 -7.24 -11.36
CA LEU A 12 1.13 -8.17 -10.22
C LEU A 12 1.64 -9.55 -10.67
N LYS A 13 1.14 -10.08 -11.78
CA LYS A 13 1.66 -11.34 -12.36
C LYS A 13 3.12 -11.24 -12.81
N GLU A 14 3.54 -10.08 -13.32
CA GLU A 14 4.94 -9.84 -13.69
C GLU A 14 5.83 -9.68 -12.47
N ASN A 15 5.35 -9.07 -11.38
CA ASN A 15 6.09 -8.97 -10.11
C ASN A 15 6.50 -10.36 -9.58
N LYS A 16 5.62 -11.34 -9.70
CA LYS A 16 5.88 -12.75 -9.33
C LYS A 16 7.08 -13.37 -10.06
N LYS A 17 7.35 -12.93 -11.29
CA LYS A 17 8.54 -13.35 -12.05
C LYS A 17 9.77 -12.53 -11.70
N LYS A 18 9.60 -11.24 -11.42
CA LYS A 18 10.71 -10.32 -11.09
C LYS A 18 11.30 -10.59 -9.72
N ILE A 19 10.50 -11.04 -8.74
CA ILE A 19 10.93 -11.23 -7.35
C ILE A 19 12.02 -12.32 -7.18
N THR A 20 12.14 -13.23 -8.14
CA THR A 20 13.21 -14.23 -8.17
C THR A 20 14.51 -13.72 -8.81
N GLY A 21 14.46 -12.56 -9.47
CA GLY A 21 15.64 -11.91 -10.04
C GLY A 21 16.40 -11.08 -8.99
N TYR A 22 17.67 -10.78 -9.27
CA TYR A 22 18.48 -9.89 -8.43
C TYR A 22 19.37 -8.99 -9.31
N PRO A 23 19.61 -7.73 -8.92
CA PRO A 23 19.01 -7.00 -7.79
C PRO A 23 17.57 -6.53 -8.05
N ILE A 24 16.79 -6.28 -7.00
CA ILE A 24 15.39 -5.83 -7.11
C ILE A 24 15.06 -4.62 -6.26
N ASP A 25 14.05 -3.86 -6.70
CA ASP A 25 13.45 -2.77 -5.95
C ASP A 25 12.05 -3.21 -5.49
N ILE A 26 11.77 -3.05 -4.20
CA ILE A 26 10.45 -3.34 -3.64
C ILE A 26 9.82 -2.06 -3.09
N CYS A 27 8.50 -1.94 -3.28
CA CYS A 27 7.68 -0.89 -2.72
C CYS A 27 6.64 -1.49 -1.78
N MET A 28 6.62 -1.02 -0.54
CA MET A 28 5.80 -1.61 0.52
C MET A 28 5.18 -0.55 1.43
N GLY A 29 4.00 -0.88 1.94
CA GLY A 29 3.34 -0.15 3.01
C GLY A 29 3.83 -0.55 4.40
N ASP A 30 3.22 0.03 5.44
CA ASP A 30 3.52 -0.30 6.82
C ASP A 30 3.01 -1.71 7.24
N GLN A 31 3.48 -2.20 8.39
CA GLN A 31 3.11 -3.52 8.92
C GLN A 31 1.61 -3.67 9.24
N SER A 32 0.92 -2.56 9.50
CA SER A 32 -0.51 -2.60 9.76
C SER A 32 -1.30 -2.84 8.48
N CYS A 33 -0.72 -2.57 7.30
CA CYS A 33 -1.35 -2.73 6.00
C CYS A 33 -2.80 -2.19 6.00
N ASP A 34 -2.99 -0.94 6.42
CA ASP A 34 -4.28 -0.28 6.24
C ASP A 34 -4.53 0.09 4.77
N LEU A 35 -5.72 0.63 4.46
CA LEU A 35 -6.07 1.02 3.09
C LEU A 35 -5.07 2.03 2.50
N SER A 36 -4.55 2.95 3.33
CA SER A 36 -3.61 3.98 2.91
C SER A 36 -2.27 3.36 2.55
N SER A 37 -1.74 2.49 3.40
CA SER A 37 -0.54 1.69 3.17
C SER A 37 -0.66 0.84 1.92
N PHE A 38 -1.70 -0.01 1.82
CA PHE A 38 -1.88 -0.96 0.72
C PHE A 38 -2.03 -0.27 -0.64
N ILE A 39 -2.96 0.68 -0.73
CA ILE A 39 -3.28 1.32 -2.02
C ILE A 39 -2.14 2.24 -2.48
N SER A 40 -1.57 3.04 -1.57
CA SER A 40 -0.54 4.00 -1.94
C SER A 40 0.74 3.30 -2.40
N SER A 41 1.14 2.22 -1.72
CA SER A 41 2.30 1.42 -2.14
C SER A 41 2.05 0.65 -3.43
N LEU A 42 0.88 0.05 -3.63
CA LEU A 42 0.51 -0.62 -4.90
C LEU A 42 0.58 0.34 -6.09
N VAL A 43 -0.05 1.51 -5.96
CA VAL A 43 -0.13 2.50 -7.03
C VAL A 43 1.27 3.07 -7.35
N LEU A 44 2.06 3.38 -6.32
CA LEU A 44 3.44 3.84 -6.51
C LEU A 44 4.30 2.76 -7.17
N ALA A 45 4.18 1.51 -6.71
CA ALA A 45 4.93 0.38 -7.26
C ALA A 45 4.65 0.20 -8.76
N HIS A 46 3.36 0.25 -9.12
CA HIS A 46 2.91 0.18 -10.50
C HIS A 46 3.48 1.33 -11.34
N ALA A 47 3.41 2.56 -10.84
CA ALA A 47 3.89 3.74 -11.56
C ALA A 47 5.41 3.70 -11.79
N MET A 48 6.17 3.24 -10.79
CA MET A 48 7.62 3.12 -10.85
C MET A 48 8.11 1.80 -11.48
N ASN A 49 7.20 0.90 -11.86
CA ASN A 49 7.50 -0.44 -12.39
C ASN A 49 8.43 -1.29 -11.48
N VAL A 50 8.28 -1.12 -10.16
CA VAL A 50 9.00 -1.88 -9.13
C VAL A 50 8.09 -2.94 -8.51
N ILE A 51 8.64 -3.85 -7.71
CA ILE A 51 7.86 -4.95 -7.15
C ILE A 51 7.00 -4.45 -5.99
N PHE A 52 5.68 -4.66 -6.08
CA PHE A 52 4.78 -4.41 -4.96
C PHE A 52 4.84 -5.55 -3.94
N VAL A 53 5.02 -5.21 -2.66
CA VAL A 53 5.03 -6.17 -1.56
C VAL A 53 4.07 -5.74 -0.45
N VAL A 54 3.24 -6.67 0.00
CA VAL A 54 2.35 -6.51 1.15
C VAL A 54 3.10 -6.86 2.43
N ASN A 55 3.29 -5.88 3.32
CA ASN A 55 4.01 -6.07 4.60
C ASN A 55 3.13 -6.72 5.69
N MET A 56 2.64 -7.92 5.44
CA MET A 56 1.74 -8.65 6.33
C MET A 56 1.66 -10.12 5.89
N LYS A 57 1.29 -11.04 6.79
CA LYS A 57 0.96 -12.42 6.42
C LYS A 57 -0.31 -12.51 5.56
N LYS A 58 -0.36 -13.48 4.65
CA LYS A 58 -1.49 -13.63 3.72
C LYS A 58 -2.83 -13.85 4.44
N ASP A 59 -2.85 -14.72 5.43
CA ASP A 59 -4.04 -15.04 6.23
C ASP A 59 -4.58 -13.82 7.01
N VAL A 60 -3.68 -13.02 7.58
CA VAL A 60 -4.04 -11.76 8.25
C VAL A 60 -4.58 -10.76 7.23
N PHE A 61 -3.98 -10.65 6.04
CA PHE A 61 -4.51 -9.79 4.98
C PHE A 61 -5.92 -10.21 4.53
N GLU A 62 -6.13 -11.51 4.32
CA GLU A 62 -7.43 -12.08 3.92
C GLU A 62 -8.53 -11.85 4.97
N SER A 63 -8.14 -11.75 6.24
CA SER A 63 -9.06 -11.40 7.33
C SER A 63 -9.52 -9.93 7.31
N LYS A 64 -8.87 -9.03 6.56
CA LYS A 64 -9.18 -7.59 6.51
C LYS A 64 -10.19 -7.29 5.44
N GLY A 65 -11.48 -7.36 5.80
CA GLY A 65 -12.58 -7.23 4.85
C GLY A 65 -12.57 -5.94 4.02
N GLU A 66 -12.04 -4.82 4.53
CA GLU A 66 -11.85 -3.61 3.72
C GLU A 66 -10.84 -3.78 2.58
N LEU A 67 -9.77 -4.55 2.78
CA LEU A 67 -8.77 -4.81 1.74
C LEU A 67 -9.30 -5.81 0.73
N ILE A 68 -10.02 -6.83 1.19
CA ILE A 68 -10.69 -7.81 0.32
C ILE A 68 -11.71 -7.10 -0.58
N TRP A 69 -12.52 -6.20 -0.01
CA TRP A 69 -13.45 -5.40 -0.79
C TRP A 69 -12.74 -4.59 -1.89
N VAL A 70 -11.57 -4.00 -1.60
CA VAL A 70 -10.77 -3.31 -2.62
C VAL A 70 -10.28 -4.30 -3.68
N CYS A 71 -9.78 -5.47 -3.28
CA CYS A 71 -9.28 -6.46 -4.23
C CYS A 71 -10.39 -6.92 -5.18
N GLU A 72 -11.57 -7.27 -4.67
CA GLU A 72 -12.74 -7.63 -5.47
C GLU A 72 -13.19 -6.48 -6.38
N LYS A 73 -13.31 -5.26 -5.83
CA LYS A 73 -13.80 -4.10 -6.58
C LYS A 73 -12.91 -3.74 -7.77
N PHE A 74 -11.60 -3.96 -7.64
CA PHE A 74 -10.60 -3.62 -8.66
C PHE A 74 -10.03 -4.85 -9.38
N GLN A 75 -10.65 -6.03 -9.20
CA GLN A 75 -10.24 -7.28 -9.85
C GLN A 75 -8.77 -7.62 -9.61
N ILE A 76 -8.28 -7.34 -8.40
CA ILE A 76 -6.95 -7.73 -7.95
C ILE A 76 -7.07 -9.15 -7.38
N ASN A 77 -6.42 -10.11 -8.03
CA ASN A 77 -6.33 -11.46 -7.50
C ASN A 77 -5.31 -11.48 -6.35
N ILE A 78 -5.75 -11.94 -5.17
CA ILE A 78 -4.92 -12.05 -3.97
C ILE A 78 -3.75 -13.01 -4.21
N ASP A 79 -3.95 -14.06 -5.01
CA ASP A 79 -2.88 -15.01 -5.35
C ASP A 79 -1.82 -14.40 -6.27
N ASP A 80 -2.08 -13.24 -6.86
CA ASP A 80 -1.10 -12.46 -7.61
C ASP A 80 -0.27 -11.51 -6.72
N LEU A 81 -0.60 -11.40 -5.43
CA LEU A 81 0.16 -10.58 -4.48
C LEU A 81 1.38 -11.32 -3.92
N ILE A 82 2.39 -10.54 -3.53
CA ILE A 82 3.58 -11.01 -2.82
C ILE A 82 3.51 -10.48 -1.40
N PHE A 83 3.56 -11.38 -0.43
CA PHE A 83 3.49 -11.07 0.99
C PHE A 83 4.87 -11.16 1.62
N LEU A 84 5.27 -10.18 2.43
CA LEU A 84 6.41 -10.29 3.32
C LEU A 84 5.93 -10.91 4.62
N GLU A 85 6.29 -12.18 4.84
CA GLU A 85 5.97 -12.88 6.07
C GLU A 85 7.18 -12.85 7.01
N SER A 86 6.94 -12.45 8.26
CA SER A 86 7.90 -12.52 9.34
C SER A 86 7.27 -13.18 10.58
N PRO A 87 8.07 -13.78 11.47
CA PRO A 87 7.60 -14.22 12.76
C PRO A 87 7.14 -13.02 13.59
N ILE A 88 6.07 -13.20 14.35
CA ILE A 88 5.53 -12.17 15.23
C ILE A 88 6.16 -12.35 16.61
N GLY A 89 6.64 -11.27 17.21
CA GLY A 89 7.27 -11.30 18.53
C GLY A 89 8.79 -11.44 18.45
N TRP A 90 9.45 -10.79 19.40
CA TRP A 90 10.86 -10.45 19.47
C TRP A 90 11.83 -11.66 19.65
N PRO A 91 13.16 -11.43 19.56
CA PRO A 91 13.99 -11.62 18.38
C PRO A 91 14.55 -13.04 18.24
N PHE A 92 14.46 -13.64 17.05
CA PHE A 92 15.19 -14.86 16.76
C PHE A 92 16.68 -14.54 16.57
N LYS A 93 17.52 -15.03 17.49
CA LYS A 93 18.98 -14.89 17.45
C LYS A 93 19.66 -15.69 16.33
N ARG A 94 18.95 -16.49 15.53
CA ARG A 94 19.58 -17.35 14.51
C ARG A 94 18.72 -17.41 13.24
N THR A 95 19.38 -17.15 12.12
CA THR A 95 18.95 -17.29 10.70
C THR A 95 17.73 -16.46 10.23
N PHE A 96 17.92 -15.15 10.14
CA PHE A 96 17.01 -14.16 9.53
C PHE A 96 16.33 -14.59 8.21
N ASN A 97 17.07 -15.28 7.33
CA ASN A 97 16.57 -15.70 6.01
C ASN A 97 15.62 -16.91 6.06
N GLU A 98 15.61 -17.68 7.15
CA GLU A 98 14.72 -18.85 7.28
C GLU A 98 13.31 -18.45 7.73
N TYR A 99 13.19 -17.33 8.44
CA TYR A 99 11.93 -16.88 9.05
C TYR A 99 11.30 -15.69 8.35
N ILE A 100 12.08 -14.89 7.62
CA ILE A 100 11.59 -13.75 6.84
C ILE A 100 11.71 -14.07 5.36
N TYR A 101 10.59 -14.12 4.67
CA TYR A 101 10.53 -14.50 3.25
C TYR A 101 9.38 -13.82 2.52
N PHE A 102 9.51 -13.71 1.21
CA PHE A 102 8.40 -13.43 0.31
C PHE A 102 7.57 -14.69 0.09
N LYS A 103 6.27 -14.62 0.38
CA LYS A 103 5.29 -15.67 0.14
C LYS A 103 4.50 -15.35 -1.14
N MET A 104 4.44 -16.34 -2.03
CA MET A 104 3.76 -16.24 -3.32
C MET A 104 3.17 -17.60 -3.68
N GLY A 105 1.84 -17.74 -3.53
CA GLY A 105 1.20 -19.06 -3.57
C GLY A 105 1.88 -20.00 -2.57
N ASP A 106 2.34 -21.16 -3.02
CA ASP A 106 3.03 -22.13 -2.17
C ASP A 106 4.54 -21.85 -2.02
N GLN A 107 5.11 -20.95 -2.82
CA GLN A 107 6.54 -20.68 -2.81
C GLN A 107 6.96 -19.70 -1.70
N LYS A 108 8.16 -19.93 -1.15
CA LYS A 108 8.86 -19.04 -0.22
C LYS A 108 10.19 -18.61 -0.82
N ILE A 109 10.46 -17.31 -0.87
CA ILE A 109 11.67 -16.74 -1.45
C ILE A 109 12.37 -15.88 -0.39
N GLY A 110 13.64 -16.16 -0.11
CA GLY A 110 14.42 -15.38 0.85
C GLY A 110 14.70 -13.95 0.36
N LEU A 111 14.91 -13.02 1.30
CA LEU A 111 15.20 -11.63 0.98
C LEU A 111 16.70 -11.46 0.68
N ASN A 112 17.06 -11.45 -0.61
CA ASN A 112 18.43 -11.21 -1.05
C ASN A 112 18.51 -9.97 -1.97
N TYR A 113 19.62 -9.24 -1.92
CA TYR A 113 19.99 -8.13 -2.82
C TYR A 113 18.83 -7.23 -3.31
N LEU A 114 18.21 -6.50 -2.37
CA LEU A 114 17.09 -5.61 -2.65
C LEU A 114 17.31 -4.18 -2.13
N SER A 115 16.52 -3.24 -2.66
CA SER A 115 16.38 -1.89 -2.12
C SER A 115 14.91 -1.53 -1.87
N LEU A 116 14.69 -0.61 -0.92
CA LEU A 116 13.37 -0.34 -0.36
C LEU A 116 12.79 1.01 -0.83
N ILE A 117 11.51 1.01 -1.15
CA ILE A 117 10.66 2.18 -1.28
C ILE A 117 9.56 2.05 -0.22
N LEU A 118 9.56 2.94 0.75
CA LEU A 118 8.65 2.89 1.90
C LEU A 118 7.50 3.88 1.69
N VAL A 119 6.27 3.41 1.89
CA VAL A 119 5.07 4.23 1.74
C VAL A 119 4.22 4.15 3.01
N ASN A 120 3.73 5.30 3.48
CA ASN A 120 2.91 5.45 4.69
C ASN A 120 3.60 4.99 5.98
N HIS A 121 4.93 4.86 5.95
CA HIS A 121 5.78 4.69 7.11
C HIS A 121 7.21 5.10 6.76
N ASN A 122 7.94 5.46 7.80
CA ASN A 122 9.35 5.76 7.76
C ASN A 122 10.11 5.07 8.92
N GLU A 123 9.40 4.36 9.78
CA GLU A 123 10.01 3.54 10.83
C GLU A 123 10.42 2.18 10.26
N ILE A 124 11.72 1.90 10.33
CA ILE A 124 12.31 0.72 9.73
C ILE A 124 12.28 -0.42 10.74
N THR A 125 11.69 -1.55 10.36
CA THR A 125 11.62 -2.72 11.21
C THR A 125 12.94 -3.48 11.17
N VAL A 126 13.22 -4.27 12.21
CA VAL A 126 14.49 -5.02 12.31
C VAL A 126 14.70 -5.94 11.09
N GLU A 127 13.60 -6.44 10.53
CA GLU A 127 13.53 -7.35 9.38
C GLU A 127 14.02 -6.73 8.06
N ILE A 128 14.06 -5.40 7.95
CA ILE A 128 14.41 -4.73 6.69
C ILE A 128 15.47 -3.64 6.84
N ASN A 129 15.97 -3.39 8.07
CA ASN A 129 16.96 -2.33 8.36
C ASN A 129 18.30 -2.48 7.63
N ARG A 130 18.66 -3.69 7.20
CA ARG A 130 19.91 -3.93 6.46
C ARG A 130 19.87 -3.47 4.99
N TYR A 131 18.70 -3.16 4.44
CA TYR A 131 18.56 -2.84 3.01
C TYR A 131 18.59 -1.33 2.76
N PRO A 132 19.22 -0.88 1.66
CA PRO A 132 19.24 0.52 1.30
C PRO A 132 17.83 1.03 0.98
N ILE A 133 17.47 2.18 1.54
CA ILE A 133 16.21 2.86 1.24
C ILE A 133 16.44 3.84 0.08
N LYS A 134 15.72 3.66 -1.02
CA LYS A 134 15.74 4.58 -2.16
C LYS A 134 14.82 5.77 -1.92
N MET A 135 13.61 5.51 -1.46
CA MET A 135 12.57 6.53 -1.35
C MET A 135 11.66 6.30 -0.16
N ILE A 136 11.20 7.39 0.44
CA ILE A 136 10.14 7.41 1.46
C ILE A 136 9.05 8.38 1.00
N ILE A 137 7.80 7.93 1.01
CA ILE A 137 6.61 8.80 0.89
C ILE A 137 5.72 8.55 2.10
N ASP A 138 5.65 9.51 3.02
CA ASP A 138 4.93 9.32 4.28
C ASP A 138 4.31 10.62 4.80
N ARG A 139 3.27 10.49 5.61
CA ARG A 139 2.62 11.61 6.32
C ARG A 139 2.87 11.60 7.82
N HIS A 140 3.60 10.61 8.33
CA HIS A 140 4.02 10.61 9.72
C HIS A 140 5.27 11.48 9.87
N ARG A 141 5.53 11.92 11.10
CA ARG A 141 6.79 12.63 11.40
C ARG A 141 7.97 11.72 11.06
N LEU A 142 9.01 12.30 10.49
CA LEU A 142 10.25 11.60 10.19
C LEU A 142 10.89 11.10 11.49
N VAL A 143 11.21 9.81 11.58
CA VAL A 143 11.95 9.26 12.72
C VAL A 143 13.44 9.61 12.61
N PRO A 144 14.14 9.84 13.74
CA PRO A 144 15.54 10.27 13.74
C PRO A 144 16.53 9.29 13.06
N GLN A 145 16.13 8.03 12.92
CA GLN A 145 17.00 6.94 12.48
C GLN A 145 17.17 6.86 10.94
N ILE A 146 16.47 7.70 10.18
CA ILE A 146 16.59 7.73 8.72
C ILE A 146 17.66 8.74 8.31
N SER A 147 18.89 8.25 8.14
CA SER A 147 20.01 9.07 7.65
C SER A 147 20.41 8.76 6.20
N LYS A 148 19.85 7.72 5.57
CA LYS A 148 20.39 7.12 4.33
C LYS A 148 19.42 6.97 3.16
N SER A 149 18.22 7.55 3.20
CA SER A 149 17.32 7.49 2.04
C SER A 149 17.70 8.52 0.98
N LYS A 150 17.77 8.12 -0.29
CA LYS A 150 18.11 9.03 -1.41
C LYS A 150 17.04 10.09 -1.65
N THR A 151 15.78 9.79 -1.34
CA THR A 151 14.65 10.71 -1.56
C THR A 151 13.64 10.58 -0.43
N ILE A 152 13.22 11.71 0.15
CA ILE A 152 12.23 11.77 1.24
C ILE A 152 11.14 12.76 0.84
N TYR A 153 9.89 12.28 0.75
CA TYR A 153 8.70 13.09 0.62
C TYR A 153 7.85 12.91 1.87
N ILE A 154 7.97 13.85 2.82
CA ILE A 154 7.21 13.82 4.06
C ILE A 154 6.45 15.12 4.23
N ASP A 155 5.14 15.00 4.47
CA ASP A 155 4.26 16.11 4.81
C ASP A 155 3.29 15.65 5.92
N PRO A 156 3.53 16.04 7.18
CA PRO A 156 2.66 15.66 8.28
C PRO A 156 1.31 16.36 8.30
N GLU A 157 1.09 17.37 7.46
CA GLU A 157 -0.16 18.12 7.42
C GLU A 157 -1.23 17.44 6.57
N VAL A 158 -0.83 16.61 5.59
CA VAL A 158 -1.81 15.86 4.79
C VAL A 158 -2.52 14.79 5.61
N GLY A 159 -3.81 14.64 5.33
CA GLY A 159 -4.66 13.65 5.98
C GLY A 159 -4.35 12.21 5.60
N SER A 160 -3.84 11.98 4.38
CA SER A 160 -3.59 10.65 3.81
C SER A 160 -2.32 10.61 2.96
N THR A 161 -1.57 9.51 3.03
CA THR A 161 -0.36 9.32 2.22
C THR A 161 -0.70 9.19 0.74
N ALA A 162 -1.92 8.75 0.41
CA ALA A 162 -2.41 8.72 -0.95
C ALA A 162 -2.49 10.11 -1.60
N THR A 163 -2.65 11.18 -0.80
CA THR A 163 -2.52 12.57 -1.29
C THR A 163 -1.12 12.83 -1.80
N LEU A 164 -0.09 12.43 -1.07
CA LEU A 164 1.32 12.59 -1.48
C LEU A 164 1.67 11.73 -2.69
N VAL A 165 1.20 10.49 -2.73
CA VAL A 165 1.37 9.64 -3.93
C VAL A 165 0.67 10.26 -5.13
N SER A 166 -0.54 10.80 -4.97
CA SER A 166 -1.23 11.52 -6.05
C SER A 166 -0.46 12.75 -6.52
N MET A 167 0.13 13.53 -5.60
CA MET A 167 0.97 14.67 -5.94
C MET A 167 2.23 14.25 -6.68
N TYR A 168 2.93 13.22 -6.21
CA TYR A 168 4.12 12.67 -6.87
C TYR A 168 3.81 12.23 -8.30
N LEU A 169 2.70 11.53 -8.50
CA LEU A 169 2.26 11.03 -9.81
C LEU A 169 1.59 12.10 -10.68
N SER A 170 1.35 13.31 -10.17
CA SER A 170 0.54 14.32 -10.87
C SER A 170 1.14 14.78 -12.20
N ASN A 171 2.46 14.73 -12.35
CA ASN A 171 3.13 15.04 -13.61
C ASN A 171 2.99 13.91 -14.64
N ASP A 172 2.94 12.65 -14.21
CA ASP A 172 2.82 11.48 -15.09
C ASP A 172 1.36 11.17 -15.49
N LEU A 173 0.43 11.26 -14.54
CA LEU A 173 -0.99 11.00 -14.78
C LEU A 173 -1.61 12.04 -15.73
N SER A 174 -1.13 13.28 -15.71
CA SER A 174 -1.68 14.37 -16.53
C SER A 174 -1.10 14.39 -17.96
N LYS A 175 0.16 13.97 -18.14
CA LYS A 175 0.82 13.87 -19.46
C LYS A 175 0.34 12.66 -20.26
N LYS A 176 0.21 11.48 -19.62
CA LYS A 176 -0.23 10.24 -20.28
C LYS A 176 -1.66 10.31 -20.86
N VAL A 177 -2.50 11.21 -20.37
CA VAL A 177 -3.88 11.43 -20.85
C VAL A 177 -3.92 12.34 -22.09
N LYS A 178 -2.96 13.25 -22.26
CA LYS A 178 -3.01 14.29 -23.32
C LYS A 178 -2.28 13.92 -24.61
N GLU A 179 -1.31 13.00 -24.58
CA GLU A 179 -0.35 12.80 -25.68
C GLU A 179 -0.62 11.59 -26.60
N LYS A 180 -1.61 10.73 -26.33
CA LYS A 180 -1.84 9.50 -27.11
C LYS A 180 -2.95 9.64 -28.17
N PRO A 181 -2.91 8.89 -29.30
CA PRO A 181 -3.98 8.89 -30.31
C PRO A 181 -5.33 8.40 -29.74
N LYS A 182 -6.47 8.89 -30.28
CA LYS A 182 -7.84 8.63 -29.76
C LYS A 182 -8.17 7.16 -29.42
N ARG A 183 -7.68 6.19 -30.21
CA ARG A 183 -7.90 4.74 -29.93
C ARG A 183 -7.13 4.24 -28.70
N TYR A 184 -5.95 4.78 -28.44
CA TYR A 184 -5.13 4.45 -27.27
C TYR A 184 -5.56 5.22 -26.02
N GLN A 185 -6.16 6.41 -26.18
CA GLN A 185 -6.73 7.19 -25.07
C GLN A 185 -7.79 6.42 -24.28
N ILE A 186 -8.61 5.58 -24.93
CA ILE A 186 -9.72 4.88 -24.25
C ILE A 186 -9.20 3.91 -23.17
N ASN A 187 -8.16 3.12 -23.46
CA ASN A 187 -7.58 2.17 -22.51
C ASN A 187 -6.72 2.85 -21.44
N THR A 188 -5.93 3.86 -21.79
CA THR A 188 -5.18 4.64 -20.80
C THR A 188 -6.10 5.44 -19.89
N ASN A 189 -7.22 5.96 -20.40
CA ASN A 189 -8.24 6.60 -19.57
C ASN A 189 -8.85 5.61 -18.57
N LYS A 190 -9.03 4.34 -18.96
CA LYS A 190 -9.53 3.30 -18.05
C LYS A 190 -8.54 3.01 -16.92
N LEU A 191 -7.26 2.78 -17.21
CA LEU A 191 -6.25 2.55 -16.17
C LEU A 191 -6.07 3.78 -15.28
N CYS A 192 -5.93 4.97 -15.86
CA CYS A 192 -5.82 6.21 -15.09
C CYS A 192 -7.04 6.45 -14.20
N SER A 193 -8.25 6.16 -14.70
CA SER A 193 -9.49 6.23 -13.93
C SER A 193 -9.51 5.20 -12.80
N GLN A 194 -9.03 3.97 -13.03
CA GLN A 194 -8.88 2.94 -11.99
C GLN A 194 -7.88 3.35 -10.91
N ILE A 195 -6.70 3.84 -11.29
CA ILE A 195 -5.68 4.35 -10.34
C ILE A 195 -6.24 5.53 -9.54
N ALA A 196 -6.94 6.46 -10.20
CA ALA A 196 -7.56 7.58 -9.52
C ALA A 196 -8.66 7.13 -8.55
N SER A 197 -9.46 6.13 -8.95
CA SER A 197 -10.48 5.49 -8.12
C SER A 197 -9.90 4.74 -6.92
N LEU A 198 -8.70 4.18 -7.05
CA LEU A 198 -7.97 3.57 -5.95
C LEU A 198 -7.49 4.64 -4.98
N LEU A 199 -6.73 5.63 -5.45
CA LEU A 199 -6.12 6.68 -4.60
C LEU A 199 -7.15 7.53 -3.85
N ILE A 200 -8.36 7.74 -4.40
CA ILE A 200 -9.37 8.54 -3.70
C ILE A 200 -9.91 7.84 -2.45
N ILE A 201 -9.91 6.50 -2.39
CA ILE A 201 -10.45 5.70 -1.27
C ILE A 201 -9.75 6.02 0.06
N PRO A 202 -8.41 5.88 0.18
CA PRO A 202 -7.73 6.19 1.44
C PRO A 202 -7.87 7.67 1.82
N ILE A 203 -7.86 8.60 0.86
CA ILE A 203 -8.08 10.03 1.14
C ILE A 203 -9.43 10.23 1.84
N ILE A 204 -10.53 9.69 1.29
CA ILE A 204 -11.86 9.87 1.90
C ILE A 204 -12.05 9.06 3.19
N VAL A 205 -11.37 7.92 3.35
CA VAL A 205 -11.41 7.12 4.58
C VAL A 205 -10.69 7.86 5.72
N ASP A 206 -9.42 8.23 5.49
CA ASP A 206 -8.54 8.82 6.49
C ASP A 206 -9.05 10.18 6.94
N THR A 207 -9.56 10.98 6.00
CA THR A 207 -10.08 12.34 6.26
C THR A 207 -11.58 12.38 6.62
N ASN A 208 -12.26 11.22 6.64
CA ASN A 208 -13.71 11.12 6.81
C ASN A 208 -14.50 12.03 5.84
N PHE A 209 -14.26 11.87 4.53
CA PHE A 209 -14.77 12.73 3.46
C PHE A 209 -14.36 14.19 3.60
N LEU A 210 -13.07 14.44 3.80
CA LEU A 210 -12.48 15.76 3.97
C LEU A 210 -13.10 16.57 5.13
N LYS A 211 -13.42 15.91 6.24
CA LYS A 211 -14.02 16.53 7.43
C LYS A 211 -13.07 16.61 8.62
N LYS A 212 -12.01 15.81 8.63
CA LYS A 212 -11.05 15.70 9.75
C LYS A 212 -9.64 15.58 9.22
N ARG A 213 -8.68 16.24 9.87
CA ARG A 213 -7.24 16.18 9.55
C ARG A 213 -7.00 16.34 8.04
N ILE A 214 -7.34 17.52 7.52
CA ILE A 214 -7.23 17.84 6.10
C ILE A 214 -6.24 18.99 5.89
N SER A 215 -5.50 18.94 4.80
CA SER A 215 -4.78 20.07 4.24
C SER A 215 -5.42 20.56 2.95
N PHE A 216 -4.93 21.69 2.43
CA PHE A 216 -5.30 22.18 1.10
C PHE A 216 -5.02 21.13 0.01
N ASN A 217 -3.90 20.42 0.12
CA ASN A 217 -3.49 19.38 -0.83
C ASN A 217 -4.50 18.22 -0.88
N ASP A 218 -5.06 17.79 0.27
CA ASP A 218 -6.09 16.74 0.29
C ASP A 218 -7.32 17.13 -0.53
N ILE A 219 -7.76 18.40 -0.40
CA ILE A 219 -8.92 18.92 -1.12
C ILE A 219 -8.64 18.97 -2.62
N GLU A 220 -7.48 19.48 -3.02
CA GLU A 220 -7.08 19.60 -4.41
C GLU A 220 -6.97 18.22 -5.08
N GLN A 221 -6.23 17.30 -4.46
CA GLN A 221 -6.04 15.95 -4.98
C GLN A 221 -7.35 15.17 -5.02
N TYR A 222 -8.20 15.28 -3.99
CA TYR A 222 -9.55 14.69 -4.03
C TYR A 222 -10.37 15.20 -5.22
N LYS A 223 -10.40 16.52 -5.46
CA LYS A 223 -11.15 17.10 -6.59
C LYS A 223 -10.58 16.60 -7.93
N LYS A 224 -9.26 16.56 -8.06
CA LYS A 224 -8.56 16.07 -9.25
C LYS A 224 -8.87 14.60 -9.52
N LEU A 225 -8.61 13.72 -8.55
CA LEU A 225 -8.82 12.28 -8.66
C LEU A 225 -10.29 11.95 -8.94
N LYS A 226 -11.23 12.63 -8.28
CA LYS A 226 -12.66 12.42 -8.52
C LYS A 226 -13.05 12.71 -9.98
N ARG A 227 -12.49 13.77 -10.59
CA ARG A 227 -12.73 14.10 -12.00
C ARG A 227 -12.15 13.03 -12.93
N ILE A 228 -10.90 12.63 -12.70
CA ILE A 228 -10.21 11.60 -13.52
C ILE A 228 -10.94 10.26 -13.44
N ALA A 229 -11.37 9.88 -12.23
CA ALA A 229 -12.11 8.67 -11.97
C ALA A 229 -13.57 8.69 -12.49
N CYS A 230 -14.08 9.86 -12.88
CA CYS A 230 -15.48 10.09 -13.24
C CYS A 230 -16.48 9.62 -12.17
N LEU A 231 -16.12 9.70 -10.88
CA LEU A 231 -16.96 9.19 -9.79
C LEU A 231 -17.91 10.26 -9.23
N SER A 232 -19.17 9.91 -9.09
CA SER A 232 -20.16 10.74 -8.39
C SER A 232 -19.94 10.71 -6.87
N LYS A 233 -20.44 11.74 -6.18
CA LYS A 233 -20.42 11.78 -4.70
C LYS A 233 -21.26 10.64 -4.09
N LYS A 234 -22.32 10.19 -4.79
CA LYS A 234 -23.19 9.09 -4.37
C LYS A 234 -22.43 7.76 -4.40
N GLU A 235 -21.70 7.50 -5.48
CA GLU A 235 -20.85 6.30 -5.59
C GLU A 235 -19.76 6.27 -4.52
N LEU A 236 -19.05 7.39 -4.30
CA LEU A 236 -18.04 7.46 -3.23
C LEU A 236 -18.65 7.16 -1.85
N LYS A 237 -19.84 7.71 -1.55
CA LYS A 237 -20.57 7.38 -0.31
C LYS A 237 -20.92 5.89 -0.21
N ASN A 238 -21.35 5.28 -1.30
CA ASN A 238 -21.69 3.86 -1.34
C ASN A 238 -20.45 2.97 -1.16
N ASN A 239 -19.33 3.32 -1.79
CA ASN A 239 -18.04 2.65 -1.59
C ASN A 239 -17.63 2.70 -0.13
N ILE A 240 -17.71 3.85 0.53
CA ILE A 240 -17.33 3.97 1.95
C ILE A 240 -18.28 3.22 2.88
N LYS A 241 -19.58 3.19 2.59
CA LYS A 241 -20.51 2.33 3.33
C LYS A 241 -20.13 0.86 3.21
N SER A 242 -19.77 0.42 2.00
CA SER A 242 -19.38 -0.96 1.71
C SER A 242 -18.08 -1.32 2.42
N ILE A 243 -17.05 -0.46 2.34
CA ILE A 243 -15.78 -0.61 3.07
C ILE A 243 -16.02 -0.71 4.58
N LYS A 244 -16.84 0.20 5.16
CA LYS A 244 -17.15 0.18 6.60
C LYS A 244 -17.92 -1.07 7.02
N LYS A 245 -18.78 -1.61 6.14
CA LYS A 245 -19.49 -2.87 6.36
C LYS A 245 -18.52 -4.05 6.32
N ALA A 246 -17.68 -4.14 5.28
CA ALA A 246 -16.71 -5.21 5.10
C ALA A 246 -15.68 -5.28 6.23
N ARG A 247 -15.25 -4.11 6.74
CA ARG A 247 -14.36 -4.01 7.90
C ARG A 247 -14.90 -4.64 9.19
N ARG A 248 -16.22 -4.76 9.32
CA ARG A 248 -16.88 -5.31 10.52
C ARG A 248 -17.04 -6.82 10.37
N ASN A 249 -15.94 -7.54 10.44
CA ASN A 249 -15.91 -8.99 10.27
C ASN A 249 -15.16 -9.74 11.39
N ASP A 250 -14.77 -9.06 12.48
CA ASP A 250 -14.00 -9.64 13.59
C ASP A 250 -14.69 -10.84 14.25
N GLN A 251 -16.02 -10.86 14.29
CA GLN A 251 -16.82 -11.98 14.82
C GLN A 251 -16.60 -13.33 14.11
N PHE A 252 -16.00 -13.31 12.91
CA PHE A 252 -15.69 -14.51 12.13
C PHE A 252 -14.21 -14.88 12.19
N GLN A 253 -13.42 -14.25 13.07
CA GLN A 253 -11.97 -14.39 13.13
C GLN A 253 -11.53 -14.88 14.50
N SER A 254 -10.42 -15.61 14.54
CA SER A 254 -9.78 -15.99 15.80
C SER A 254 -9.17 -14.78 16.51
N THR A 255 -9.03 -14.86 17.83
CA THR A 255 -8.39 -13.81 18.63
C THR A 255 -6.97 -13.49 18.13
N SER A 256 -6.20 -14.51 17.72
CA SER A 256 -4.87 -14.30 17.17
C SER A 256 -4.89 -13.45 15.91
N ILE A 257 -5.79 -13.73 14.96
CA ILE A 257 -5.95 -12.92 13.74
C ILE A 257 -6.42 -11.51 14.08
N ILE A 258 -7.41 -11.35 14.99
CA ILE A 258 -7.92 -10.03 15.41
C ILE A 258 -6.78 -9.15 15.95
N LEU A 259 -5.90 -9.70 16.79
CA LEU A 259 -4.76 -8.97 17.33
C LEU A 259 -3.76 -8.54 16.25
N LEU A 260 -3.62 -9.32 15.17
CA LEU A 260 -2.66 -9.07 14.10
C LEU A 260 -3.17 -8.10 13.02
N LYS A 261 -4.48 -7.98 12.84
CA LYS A 261 -5.09 -7.11 11.81
C LYS A 261 -4.59 -5.67 11.82
N ASN A 262 -4.26 -5.13 12.99
CA ASN A 262 -3.74 -3.77 13.13
C ASN A 262 -2.65 -3.73 14.21
N TYR A 263 -1.71 -4.67 14.09
CA TYR A 263 -0.54 -4.77 14.93
C TYR A 263 0.58 -3.88 14.39
N LYS A 264 1.26 -3.16 15.29
CA LYS A 264 2.53 -2.50 15.01
C LYS A 264 3.53 -2.91 16.06
N TYR A 265 4.70 -3.34 15.60
CA TYR A 265 5.83 -3.57 16.47
C TYR A 265 6.61 -2.28 16.67
N ARG A 266 7.13 -2.08 17.89
CA ARG A 266 7.97 -0.95 18.28
C ARG A 266 9.19 -1.45 19.03
N SER A 267 10.32 -0.83 18.74
CA SER A 267 11.58 -1.05 19.45
C SER A 267 12.11 0.32 19.87
N GLU A 268 11.94 0.66 21.14
CA GLU A 268 12.36 1.93 21.72
C GLU A 268 13.37 1.66 22.84
N HIS A 269 14.64 2.03 22.61
CA HIS A 269 15.75 1.75 23.52
C HIS A 269 15.89 0.26 23.85
N ILE A 270 15.65 -0.12 25.11
CA ILE A 270 15.71 -1.50 25.63
C ILE A 270 14.34 -2.20 25.63
N TYR A 271 13.27 -1.48 25.27
CA TYR A 271 11.91 -1.98 25.32
C TYR A 271 11.37 -2.31 23.94
N ASN A 272 10.85 -3.52 23.83
CA ASN A 272 10.25 -4.01 22.60
C ASN A 272 8.84 -4.46 22.91
N TYR A 273 7.90 -3.86 22.22
CA TYR A 273 6.49 -4.03 22.50
C TYR A 273 5.68 -4.00 21.22
N GLY A 274 4.50 -4.61 21.28
CA GLY A 274 3.54 -4.63 20.20
C GLY A 274 2.28 -3.90 20.59
N ILE A 275 1.73 -3.09 19.67
CA ILE A 275 0.45 -2.42 19.86
C ILE A 275 -0.54 -2.99 18.86
N SER A 276 -1.65 -3.54 19.35
CA SER A 276 -2.80 -3.95 18.54
C SER A 276 -3.95 -2.99 18.76
N VAL A 277 -4.48 -2.40 17.68
CA VAL A 277 -5.67 -1.54 17.77
C VAL A 277 -6.90 -2.32 17.28
N ILE A 278 -7.73 -2.75 18.24
CA ILE A 278 -8.95 -3.51 17.97
C ILE A 278 -10.12 -2.54 17.81
N LYS A 279 -10.96 -2.75 16.79
CA LYS A 279 -12.17 -1.96 16.56
C LYS A 279 -13.39 -2.75 17.01
N CYS A 280 -13.50 -3.05 18.30
CA CYS A 280 -14.71 -3.65 18.84
C CYS A 280 -15.88 -2.67 18.73
N ARG A 281 -17.04 -3.18 18.30
CA ARG A 281 -18.31 -2.57 18.66
C ARG A 281 -18.56 -2.92 20.12
N VAL A 282 -18.63 -1.90 20.98
CA VAL A 282 -19.56 -1.92 22.10
C VAL A 282 -20.93 -1.57 21.54
#